data_AF-A0A629Y595-F1
#
_entry.id   AF-A0A629Y595-F1
#
_cell.length_a   1.000
_cell.length_b   1.000
_cell.length_c   1.000
_cell.angle_alpha   90.00
_cell.angle_beta   90.00
_cell.angle_gamma   90.00
#
_symmetry.space_group_name_H-M   'P 1'
#
loop_
_entity.id
_entity.type
_entity.pdbx_description
1 polymer ?
#
loop_
_entity_poly.entity_id
_entity_poly.type
_entity_poly.pdbx_seq_one_letter_code
_entity_poly.pdbx_strand_id
1 'polypeptide(L)'
;MIDAKVLEGVKALIKVYGRLTCGVLAEKLQMPPSSMVYFLRDAVDAGVLTECNGFYDIPRPRQCSRKSHQEPESVTWCDFRKSLPWIEGNSIPLLVKDFAMGVLTCETTYIVMEVDEERCKKGAPQFTFGYIDVRLGKFIDGMDGEVITPHVLRYLIIDRSPAPEYIPVSVEVA
;
A
#
# COMPACT_ATOMS: atom_id res chain seq x y z
N MET A 1 37.41 17.08 2.66
CA MET A 1 37.22 18.06 3.75
C MET A 1 36.06 18.94 3.33
N ILE A 2 34.98 18.97 4.11
CA ILE A 2 33.77 19.71 3.76
C ILE A 2 34.06 21.21 3.87
N ASP A 3 33.84 21.96 2.79
CA ASP A 3 33.95 23.42 2.81
C ASP A 3 32.86 24.03 3.73
N ALA A 4 33.30 24.66 4.81
CA ALA A 4 32.41 25.25 5.82
C ALA A 4 31.53 26.37 5.25
N LYS A 5 32.01 27.15 4.26
CA LYS A 5 31.22 28.22 3.65
C LYS A 5 30.08 27.67 2.81
N VAL A 6 30.39 26.64 2.01
CA VAL A 6 29.38 25.94 1.20
C VAL A 6 28.35 25.27 2.12
N LEU A 7 28.81 24.63 3.20
CA LEU A 7 27.94 23.97 4.17
C LEU A 7 26.95 24.94 4.83
N GLU A 8 27.41 26.09 5.29
CA GLU A 8 26.53 27.10 5.90
C GLU A 8 25.54 27.68 4.88
N GLY A 9 25.96 27.86 3.61
CA GLY A 9 25.08 28.22 2.52
C GLY A 9 23.97 27.20 2.27
N VAL A 10 24.32 25.90 2.20
CA VAL A 10 23.36 24.80 2.05
C VAL A 10 22.37 24.79 3.22
N LYS A 11 22.86 24.88 4.46
CA LYS A 11 21.98 24.93 5.66
C LYS A 11 21.04 26.13 5.63
N ALA A 12 21.52 27.30 5.21
CA ALA A 12 20.68 28.49 5.11
C ALA A 12 19.54 28.29 4.10
N LEU A 13 19.84 27.72 2.93
CA LEU A 13 18.84 27.42 1.91
C LEU A 13 17.81 26.39 2.40
N ILE A 14 18.27 25.33 3.07
CA ILE A 14 17.39 24.30 3.61
C ILE A 14 16.48 24.87 4.72
N LYS A 15 16.98 25.78 5.56
CA LYS A 15 16.16 26.45 6.58
C LYS A 15 15.05 27.31 5.99
N VAL A 16 15.29 27.93 4.83
CA VAL A 16 14.34 28.84 4.18
C VAL A 16 13.33 28.09 3.31
N TYR A 17 13.79 27.13 2.51
CA TYR A 17 12.98 26.47 1.49
C TYR A 17 12.59 25.02 1.85
N GLY A 18 13.06 24.49 2.98
CA GLY A 18 12.88 23.10 3.35
C GLY A 18 13.84 22.16 2.62
N ARG A 19 13.44 20.89 2.44
CA ARG A 19 14.27 19.90 1.77
C ARG A 19 14.48 20.26 0.29
N LEU A 20 15.72 20.22 -0.18
CA LEU A 20 16.07 20.63 -1.54
C LEU A 20 16.84 19.53 -2.27
N THR A 21 16.69 19.45 -3.59
CA THR A 21 17.47 18.54 -4.41
C THR A 21 18.85 19.11 -4.74
N CYS A 22 19.79 18.25 -5.13
CA CYS A 22 21.13 18.67 -5.53
C CYS A 22 21.10 19.73 -6.65
N GLY A 23 20.20 19.60 -7.62
CA GLY A 23 20.08 20.55 -8.74
C GLY A 23 19.70 21.95 -8.26
N VAL A 24 18.72 22.04 -7.36
CA VAL A 24 18.27 23.32 -6.79
C VAL A 24 19.34 23.93 -5.90
N LEU A 25 20.05 23.14 -5.11
CA LEU A 25 21.17 23.61 -4.28
C LEU A 25 22.33 24.12 -5.15
N ALA A 26 22.67 23.40 -6.22
CA ALA A 26 23.71 23.78 -7.17
C ALA A 26 23.38 25.10 -7.87
N GLU A 27 22.14 25.28 -8.33
CA GLU A 27 21.67 26.52 -8.95
C GLU A 27 21.72 27.71 -7.97
N LYS A 28 21.19 27.53 -6.76
CA LYS A 28 21.11 28.59 -5.75
C LYS A 28 22.47 29.02 -5.20
N LEU A 29 23.44 28.11 -5.14
CA LEU A 29 24.81 28.40 -4.70
C LEU A 29 25.77 28.69 -5.86
N GLN A 30 25.27 28.73 -7.10
CA GLN A 30 26.05 28.91 -8.33
C GLN A 30 27.25 27.95 -8.41
N MET A 31 27.01 26.69 -8.06
CA MET A 31 28.00 25.63 -8.10
C MET A 31 27.69 24.64 -9.22
N PRO A 32 28.70 24.04 -9.86
CA PRO A 32 28.48 22.93 -10.79
C PRO A 32 27.77 21.77 -10.08
N PRO A 33 26.72 21.17 -10.68
CA PRO A 33 26.03 20.03 -10.09
C PRO A 33 26.96 18.86 -9.75
N SER A 34 27.98 18.61 -10.58
CA SER A 34 29.00 17.59 -10.32
C SER A 34 29.73 17.82 -9.00
N SER A 35 30.22 19.04 -8.76
CA SER A 35 30.89 19.42 -7.51
C SER A 35 29.94 19.40 -6.31
N MET A 36 28.68 19.82 -6.51
CA MET A 36 27.65 19.78 -5.46
C MET A 36 27.32 18.35 -5.04
N VAL A 37 27.23 17.39 -5.98
CA VAL A 37 27.00 15.98 -5.66
C VAL A 37 28.10 15.41 -4.77
N TYR A 38 29.38 15.65 -5.12
CA TYR A 38 30.50 15.17 -4.30
C TYR A 38 30.49 15.81 -2.90
N PHE A 39 30.26 17.12 -2.83
CA PHE A 39 30.16 17.83 -1.56
C PHE A 39 29.04 17.30 -0.68
N LEU A 40 27.85 17.07 -1.24
CA LEU A 40 26.69 16.60 -0.50
C LEU A 40 26.86 15.15 -0.03
N ARG A 41 27.51 14.29 -0.82
CA ARG A 41 27.88 12.94 -0.39
C ARG A 41 28.82 12.97 0.80
N ASP A 42 29.90 13.75 0.71
CA ASP A 42 30.84 13.93 1.84
C ASP A 42 30.13 14.46 3.10
N ALA A 43 29.19 15.39 2.93
CA ALA A 43 28.43 15.98 4.03
C ALA A 43 27.40 15.02 4.65
N VAL A 44 26.82 14.11 3.86
CA VAL A 44 25.94 13.04 4.33
C VAL A 44 26.74 11.96 5.04
N ASP A 45 27.87 11.54 4.48
CA ASP A 45 28.78 10.55 5.07
C ASP A 45 29.35 11.03 6.41
N ALA A 46 29.62 12.34 6.53
CA ALA A 46 30.02 12.98 7.79
C ALA A 46 28.86 13.20 8.77
N GLY A 47 27.62 12.84 8.41
CA GLY A 47 26.43 12.98 9.25
C GLY A 47 25.97 14.42 9.48
N VAL A 48 26.46 15.37 8.68
CA VAL A 48 26.14 16.80 8.80
C VAL A 48 24.88 17.17 8.00
N LEU A 49 24.55 16.39 6.99
CA LEU A 49 23.31 16.45 6.20
C LEU A 49 22.66 15.06 6.15
N THR A 50 21.37 15.01 5.84
CA THR A 50 20.62 13.77 5.57
C THR A 50 20.09 13.79 4.16
N GLU A 51 20.14 12.65 3.47
CA GLU A 51 19.60 12.45 2.12
C GLU A 51 18.44 11.45 2.13
N CYS A 52 17.38 11.73 1.36
CA CYS A 52 16.25 10.84 1.15
C CYS A 52 15.62 11.08 -0.23
N ASN A 53 15.67 10.07 -1.11
CA ASN A 53 15.08 10.09 -2.47
C ASN A 53 15.51 11.31 -3.32
N GLY A 54 16.77 11.71 -3.21
CA GLY A 54 17.38 12.84 -3.93
C GLY A 54 17.20 14.20 -3.23
N PHE A 55 16.59 14.24 -2.05
CA PHE A 55 16.39 15.46 -1.26
C PHE A 55 17.33 15.51 -0.05
N TYR A 56 17.92 16.67 0.19
CA TYR A 56 18.86 16.93 1.28
C TYR A 56 18.20 17.80 2.36
N ASP A 57 18.42 17.46 3.63
CA ASP A 57 17.93 18.20 4.81
C ASP A 57 19.01 18.26 5.92
N ILE A 58 18.82 19.14 6.90
CA ILE A 58 19.67 19.26 8.10
C ILE A 58 19.23 18.18 9.10
N PRO A 59 20.17 17.42 9.72
CA PRO A 59 19.86 16.49 10.78
C PRO A 59 19.27 17.26 11.97
N ARG A 60 17.96 17.13 12.17
CA ARG A 60 17.30 17.71 13.34
C ARG A 60 17.56 16.79 14.52
N PRO A 61 17.93 17.30 15.71
CA PRO A 61 17.98 16.51 16.92
C PRO A 61 16.63 15.84 17.08
N ARG A 62 16.59 14.52 16.85
CA ARG A 62 15.42 13.73 17.18
C ARG A 62 15.27 13.89 18.68
N GLN A 63 14.23 14.61 19.13
CA GLN A 63 13.71 14.37 20.47
C GLN A 63 13.62 12.86 20.58
N CYS A 64 14.29 12.32 21.61
CA CYS A 64 14.46 10.90 21.82
C CYS A 64 13.09 10.26 22.16
N SER A 65 12.19 10.21 21.21
CA SER A 65 11.32 9.07 21.05
C SER A 65 12.12 8.10 20.18
N ARG A 66 12.87 7.21 20.84
CA ARG A 66 13.15 5.90 20.24
C ARG A 66 11.79 5.24 20.02
N LYS A 67 11.12 5.57 18.92
CA LYS A 67 10.27 4.59 18.25
C LYS A 67 11.21 3.89 17.28
N SER A 68 11.75 2.77 17.77
CA SER A 68 12.36 1.72 16.97
C SER A 68 11.47 1.50 15.75
N HIS A 69 11.98 1.79 14.56
CA HIS A 69 11.18 1.84 13.34
C HIS A 69 10.11 2.94 13.42
N GLN A 70 9.98 3.77 12.37
CA GLN A 70 8.62 4.18 12.04
C GLN A 70 7.95 2.86 11.66
N GLU A 71 7.32 2.21 12.63
CA GLU A 71 6.11 1.43 12.35
C GLU A 71 5.35 2.29 11.34
N PRO A 72 4.99 1.76 10.15
CA PRO A 72 4.09 2.48 9.27
C PRO A 72 2.94 3.01 10.13
N GLU A 73 2.41 4.20 9.84
CA GLU A 73 1.18 4.68 10.50
C GLU A 73 0.27 3.48 10.69
N SER A 74 -0.11 3.20 11.94
CA SER A 74 -0.79 1.95 12.27
C SER A 74 -1.94 1.83 11.29
N VAL A 75 -1.85 0.87 10.37
CA VAL A 75 -2.87 0.71 9.34
C VAL A 75 -4.15 0.49 10.12
N THR A 76 -5.07 1.45 10.04
CA THR A 76 -6.37 1.32 10.68
C THR A 76 -7.10 0.27 9.87
N TRP A 77 -6.96 -0.98 10.31
CA TRP A 77 -7.63 -2.10 9.71
C TRP A 77 -9.14 -1.93 9.88
N CYS A 78 -9.90 -2.46 8.93
CA CYS A 78 -11.34 -2.47 9.08
C CYS A 78 -11.71 -3.44 10.21
N ASP A 79 -12.17 -2.92 11.34
CA ASP A 79 -12.49 -3.75 12.51
C ASP A 79 -13.68 -4.69 12.30
N PHE A 80 -14.51 -4.43 11.29
CA PHE A 80 -15.75 -5.17 11.04
C PHE A 80 -15.72 -6.05 9.78
N ARG A 81 -14.70 -5.93 8.92
CA ARG A 81 -14.53 -6.81 7.76
C ARG A 81 -13.32 -7.70 7.95
N LYS A 82 -13.49 -8.99 7.67
CA LYS A 82 -12.41 -9.95 7.72
C LYS A 82 -11.53 -9.81 6.48
N SER A 83 -10.24 -9.54 6.70
CA SER A 83 -9.22 -9.71 5.67
C SER A 83 -8.73 -11.14 5.71
N LEU A 84 -8.88 -11.85 4.60
CA LEU A 84 -8.46 -13.25 4.45
C LEU A 84 -7.20 -13.34 3.59
N PRO A 85 -6.37 -14.39 3.76
CA PRO A 85 -5.28 -14.66 2.84
C PRO A 85 -5.79 -15.11 1.47
N TRP A 86 -4.94 -15.01 0.45
CA TRP A 86 -5.17 -15.67 -0.83
C TRP A 86 -5.21 -17.19 -0.64
N ILE A 87 -6.17 -17.83 -1.32
CA ILE A 87 -6.30 -19.27 -1.38
C ILE A 87 -5.73 -19.71 -2.73
N GLU A 88 -4.68 -20.52 -2.68
CA GLU A 88 -4.04 -21.06 -3.87
C GLU A 88 -4.89 -22.17 -4.51
N GLY A 89 -4.92 -22.19 -5.83
CA GLY A 89 -5.73 -23.09 -6.65
C GLY A 89 -7.21 -22.73 -6.72
N ASN A 90 -8.02 -23.73 -7.06
CA ASN A 90 -9.47 -23.62 -7.26
C ASN A 90 -10.27 -24.56 -6.34
N SER A 91 -9.64 -25.07 -5.27
CA SER A 91 -10.34 -25.83 -4.24
C SER A 91 -11.14 -24.90 -3.34
N ILE A 92 -12.40 -25.23 -3.05
CA ILE A 92 -13.29 -24.40 -2.23
C ILE A 92 -13.31 -24.95 -0.78
N PRO A 93 -12.64 -24.30 0.18
CA PRO A 93 -12.68 -24.71 1.58
C PRO A 93 -14.02 -24.36 2.22
N LEU A 94 -14.35 -25.04 3.32
CA LEU A 94 -15.61 -24.81 4.05
C LEU A 94 -15.80 -23.36 4.50
N LEU A 95 -14.71 -22.65 4.82
CA LEU A 95 -14.72 -21.23 5.20
C LEU A 95 -15.45 -20.34 4.19
N VAL A 96 -15.45 -20.68 2.89
CA VAL A 96 -16.17 -19.91 1.85
C VAL A 96 -17.65 -19.78 2.19
N LYS A 97 -18.27 -20.80 2.80
CA LYS A 97 -19.69 -20.79 3.18
C LYS A 97 -20.01 -19.71 4.21
N ASP A 98 -19.07 -19.35 5.06
CA ASP A 98 -19.25 -18.33 6.09
C ASP A 98 -19.40 -16.91 5.50
N PHE A 99 -19.05 -16.74 4.22
CA PHE A 99 -19.13 -15.47 3.48
C PHE A 99 -20.18 -15.51 2.37
N ALA A 100 -20.96 -16.59 2.29
CA ALA A 100 -21.95 -16.73 1.25
C ALA A 100 -23.15 -15.79 1.52
N MET A 101 -23.56 -15.09 0.48
CA MET A 101 -24.72 -14.19 0.51
C MET A 101 -25.75 -14.62 -0.51
N GLY A 102 -27.02 -14.29 -0.25
CA GLY A 102 -28.14 -14.56 -1.15
C GLY A 102 -29.27 -15.30 -0.45
N VAL A 103 -30.31 -15.60 -1.22
CA VAL A 103 -31.42 -16.44 -0.75
C VAL A 103 -30.90 -17.87 -0.62
N LEU A 104 -31.32 -18.58 0.43
CA LEU A 104 -31.09 -20.02 0.58
C LEU A 104 -31.34 -20.71 -0.77
N THR A 105 -30.33 -21.43 -1.30
CA THR A 105 -30.21 -22.07 -2.63
C THR A 105 -29.48 -21.31 -3.76
N CYS A 106 -29.25 -20.00 -3.62
CA CYS A 106 -28.46 -19.17 -4.55
C CYS A 106 -27.30 -18.47 -3.84
N GLU A 107 -26.71 -19.16 -2.86
CA GLU A 107 -25.63 -18.64 -2.04
C GLU A 107 -24.36 -18.44 -2.87
N THR A 108 -23.87 -17.20 -2.88
CA THR A 108 -22.70 -16.79 -3.65
C THR A 108 -21.67 -16.13 -2.74
N THR A 109 -20.40 -16.46 -2.94
CA THR A 109 -19.30 -15.77 -2.26
C THR A 109 -18.53 -14.94 -3.26
N TYR A 110 -18.40 -13.64 -3.02
CA TYR A 110 -17.68 -12.73 -3.91
C TYR A 110 -16.17 -12.90 -3.71
N ILE A 111 -15.44 -12.90 -4.83
CA ILE A 111 -14.00 -13.14 -4.85
C ILE A 111 -13.29 -12.22 -5.85
N VAL A 112 -12.01 -11.99 -5.62
CA VAL A 112 -11.04 -11.63 -6.68
C VAL A 112 -10.27 -12.88 -7.03
N MET A 113 -10.10 -13.18 -8.31
CA MET A 113 -9.38 -14.36 -8.76
C MET A 113 -8.26 -13.98 -9.72
N GLU A 114 -7.11 -14.63 -9.55
CA GLU A 114 -6.05 -14.66 -10.55
C GLU A 114 -6.34 -15.80 -11.53
N VAL A 115 -6.27 -15.50 -12.82
CA VAL A 115 -6.53 -16.46 -13.89
C VAL A 115 -5.28 -16.79 -14.69
N ASP A 116 -5.28 -17.95 -15.33
CA ASP A 116 -4.17 -18.40 -16.16
C ASP A 116 -3.96 -17.58 -17.43
N GLU A 117 -2.81 -17.79 -18.08
CA GLU A 117 -2.48 -17.14 -19.34
C GLU A 117 -3.44 -17.49 -20.48
N GLU A 118 -4.06 -18.68 -20.46
CA GLU A 118 -4.98 -19.09 -21.52
C GLU A 118 -6.23 -18.21 -21.53
N ARG A 119 -6.75 -17.90 -20.34
CA ARG A 119 -7.86 -16.96 -20.15
C ARG A 119 -7.43 -15.53 -20.49
N CYS A 120 -6.21 -15.14 -20.10
CA CYS A 120 -5.67 -13.82 -20.47
C CYS A 120 -5.55 -13.63 -21.99
N LYS A 121 -5.11 -14.66 -22.73
CA LYS A 121 -5.01 -14.63 -24.20
C LYS A 121 -6.37 -14.47 -24.89
N LYS A 122 -7.47 -14.81 -24.22
CA LYS A 122 -8.85 -14.56 -24.68
C LYS A 122 -9.36 -13.15 -24.35
N GLY A 123 -8.51 -12.29 -23.79
CA GLY A 123 -8.82 -10.89 -23.49
C GLY A 123 -9.24 -10.61 -22.05
N ALA A 124 -9.22 -11.62 -21.16
CA ALA A 124 -9.49 -11.41 -19.75
C ALA A 124 -8.30 -10.72 -19.05
N PRO A 125 -8.54 -9.88 -18.03
CA PRO A 125 -7.46 -9.39 -17.17
C PRO A 125 -6.89 -10.52 -16.31
N GLN A 126 -5.61 -10.42 -15.94
CA GLN A 126 -4.95 -11.41 -15.06
C GLN A 126 -5.65 -11.56 -13.71
N PHE A 127 -6.18 -10.45 -13.18
CA PHE A 127 -7.01 -10.45 -11.98
C PHE A 127 -8.42 -9.97 -12.35
N THR A 128 -9.42 -10.80 -12.07
CA THR A 128 -10.82 -10.47 -12.33
C THR A 128 -11.67 -10.64 -11.08
N PHE A 129 -12.76 -9.89 -11.02
CA PHE A 129 -13.79 -10.08 -10.00
C PHE A 129 -14.73 -11.20 -10.43
N GLY A 130 -15.16 -12.01 -9.48
CA GLY A 130 -16.11 -13.07 -9.73
C GLY A 130 -16.84 -13.48 -8.47
N TYR A 131 -17.52 -14.61 -8.56
CA TYR A 131 -18.18 -15.22 -7.43
C TYR A 131 -18.12 -16.74 -7.51
N ILE A 132 -18.13 -17.36 -6.35
CA ILE A 132 -18.28 -18.80 -6.20
C ILE A 132 -19.76 -19.08 -6.03
N ASP A 133 -20.35 -19.86 -6.93
CA ASP A 133 -21.63 -20.53 -6.66
C ASP A 133 -21.34 -21.65 -5.66
N VAL A 134 -21.74 -21.44 -4.40
CA VAL A 134 -21.41 -22.34 -3.28
C VAL A 134 -22.11 -23.69 -3.43
N ARG A 135 -23.26 -23.73 -4.11
CA ARG A 135 -24.03 -24.95 -4.36
C ARG A 135 -23.37 -25.81 -5.45
N LEU A 136 -22.96 -25.18 -6.55
CA LEU A 136 -22.34 -25.87 -7.68
C LEU A 136 -20.84 -26.11 -7.49
N GLY A 137 -20.21 -25.40 -6.54
CA GLY A 137 -18.77 -25.43 -6.34
C GLY A 137 -18.03 -24.90 -7.57
N LYS A 138 -18.56 -23.83 -8.18
CA LYS A 138 -18.03 -23.27 -9.44
C LYS A 138 -17.64 -21.81 -9.27
N PHE A 139 -16.51 -21.47 -9.86
CA PHE A 139 -16.04 -20.10 -10.02
C PHE A 139 -16.63 -19.52 -11.29
N ILE A 140 -17.29 -18.37 -11.15
CA ILE A 140 -17.98 -17.68 -12.23
C ILE A 140 -17.37 -16.28 -12.36
N ASP A 141 -17.00 -15.91 -13.59
CA ASP A 141 -16.45 -14.60 -13.91
C ASP A 141 -17.54 -13.52 -13.84
N GLY A 142 -17.25 -12.42 -13.14
CA GLY A 142 -18.20 -11.35 -12.93
C GLY A 142 -18.44 -10.50 -14.17
N MET A 143 -17.54 -10.58 -15.16
CA MET A 143 -17.60 -9.79 -16.39
C MET A 143 -18.54 -10.40 -17.44
N ASP A 144 -18.42 -11.70 -17.68
CA ASP A 144 -19.15 -12.40 -18.75
C ASP A 144 -20.07 -13.54 -18.25
N GLY A 145 -20.00 -13.89 -16.96
CA GLY A 145 -20.81 -14.94 -16.36
C GLY A 145 -20.36 -16.36 -16.71
N GLU A 146 -19.18 -16.54 -17.32
CA GLU A 146 -18.69 -17.86 -17.68
C GLU A 146 -18.14 -18.62 -16.46
N VAL A 147 -18.28 -19.95 -16.47
CA VAL A 147 -17.66 -20.84 -15.49
C VAL A 147 -16.19 -21.00 -15.82
N ILE A 148 -15.31 -20.41 -15.02
CA ILE A 148 -13.86 -20.39 -15.27
C ILE A 148 -13.04 -21.18 -14.25
N THR A 149 -13.68 -22.07 -13.49
CA THR A 149 -13.04 -22.90 -12.45
C THR A 149 -11.66 -23.48 -12.82
N PRO A 150 -11.45 -24.11 -13.99
CA PRO A 150 -10.14 -24.67 -14.34
C PRO A 150 -9.06 -23.63 -14.57
N HIS A 151 -9.44 -22.38 -14.87
CA HIS A 151 -8.53 -21.27 -15.17
C HIS A 151 -8.13 -20.46 -13.93
N VAL A 152 -8.72 -20.73 -12.77
CA VAL A 152 -8.40 -20.01 -11.52
C VAL A 152 -7.12 -20.58 -10.93
N LEU A 153 -6.11 -19.72 -10.80
CA LEU A 153 -4.82 -20.06 -10.19
C LEU A 153 -4.83 -19.84 -8.68
N ARG A 154 -5.49 -18.78 -8.21
CA ARG A 154 -5.73 -18.48 -6.79
C ARG A 154 -6.82 -17.43 -6.66
N TYR A 155 -7.40 -17.30 -5.48
CA TYR A 155 -8.46 -16.33 -5.24
C TYR A 155 -8.48 -15.77 -3.82
N LEU A 156 -9.06 -14.59 -3.67
CA LEU A 156 -9.24 -13.86 -2.43
C LEU A 156 -10.73 -13.68 -2.18
N ILE A 157 -11.20 -14.14 -1.01
CA ILE A 157 -12.59 -13.95 -0.59
C ILE A 157 -12.80 -12.49 -0.16
N ILE A 158 -13.90 -11.90 -0.62
CA ILE A 158 -14.30 -10.55 -0.25
C ILE A 158 -15.40 -10.63 0.79
N ASP A 159 -15.10 -10.19 2.00
CA ASP A 159 -16.10 -10.01 3.04
C ASP A 159 -17.03 -8.84 2.70
N ARG A 160 -18.28 -9.18 2.37
CA ARG A 160 -19.37 -8.24 2.05
C ARG A 160 -20.38 -8.10 3.19
N SER A 161 -20.04 -8.54 4.40
CA SER A 161 -20.86 -8.31 5.60
C SER A 161 -21.26 -6.83 5.71
N PRO A 162 -22.51 -6.55 6.12
CA PRO A 162 -23.00 -5.18 6.23
C PRO A 162 -22.14 -4.38 7.22
N ALA A 163 -21.92 -3.11 6.92
CA ALA A 163 -21.28 -2.22 7.87
C ALA A 163 -22.18 -2.05 9.11
N PRO A 164 -21.62 -1.96 10.33
CA PRO A 164 -22.42 -1.71 11.52
C PRO A 164 -23.21 -0.41 11.38
N GLU A 165 -24.52 -0.45 11.66
CA GLU A 165 -25.30 0.78 11.79
C GLU A 165 -24.84 1.51 13.07
N TYR A 166 -24.47 2.78 12.94
CA TYR A 166 -24.13 3.60 14.09
C TYR A 166 -25.39 3.88 14.91
N ILE A 167 -25.52 3.26 16.08
CA ILE A 167 -26.56 3.58 17.05
C ILE A 167 -25.96 4.59 18.04
N PRO A 168 -26.32 5.89 17.98
CA PRO A 168 -25.92 6.82 19.02
C PRO A 168 -26.56 6.37 20.33
N VAL A 169 -25.73 5.93 21.27
CA VAL A 169 -26.17 5.67 22.64
C VAL A 169 -26.52 7.03 23.26
N SER A 170 -27.80 7.36 23.30
CA SER A 170 -28.30 8.44 24.16
C SER A 170 -28.06 8.04 25.60
N VAL A 171 -26.97 8.53 26.19
CA VAL A 171 -26.72 8.40 27.61
C VAL A 171 -27.65 9.38 28.32
N GLU A 172 -28.86 8.94 28.68
CA GLU A 172 -29.62 9.59 29.74
C GLU A 172 -28.94 9.26 31.07
N VAL A 173 -28.20 10.22 31.60
CA VAL A 173 -27.75 10.19 33.00
C VAL A 173 -28.90 10.71 33.84
N ALA A 174 -29.51 9.82 34.62
CA ALA A 174 -30.50 10.13 35.65
C ALA A 174 -29.87 10.92 36.82
#